data_AF-A0A938B2A1-F1
#
_entry.id   AF-A0A938B2A1-F1
#
_cell.length_a   1.000
_cell.length_b   1.000
_cell.length_c   1.000
_cell.angle_alpha   90.00
_cell.angle_beta   90.00
_cell.angle_gamma   90.00
#
_symmetry.space_group_name_H-M   'P 1'
#
loop_
_entity.id
_entity.type
_entity.pdbx_description
1 polymer ?
#
loop_
_entity_poly.entity_id
_entity_poly.type
_entity_poly.pdbx_seq_one_letter_code
_entity_poly.pdbx_strand_id
1 'polypeptide(L)'
;MAKDNVLAVLSLSGGNDGLNTVIPYTNPLYRDYRPVLGIPADKVIPLNNELGLYPTMGPLKKYWDEGKLAIFLGIGYPHPSYSHFRSMDIWHTCEPDTIGV
;
A
#
# COMPACT_ATOMS: atom_id res chain seq x y z
N MET A 1 -0.25 36.55 -4.00
CA MET A 1 0.61 35.55 -4.66
C MET A 1 0.04 34.19 -4.35
N ALA A 2 -0.16 33.34 -5.35
CA ALA A 2 -0.59 31.96 -5.11
C ALA A 2 0.54 31.23 -4.37
N LYS A 3 0.19 30.44 -3.35
CA LYS A 3 1.17 29.63 -2.62
C LYS A 3 1.64 28.49 -3.52
N ASP A 4 2.94 28.21 -3.53
CA ASP A 4 3.49 27.09 -4.28
C ASP A 4 2.89 25.76 -3.81
N ASN A 5 2.75 24.82 -4.74
CA ASN A 5 2.30 23.47 -4.43
C ASN A 5 3.39 22.76 -3.61
N VAL A 6 3.00 22.22 -2.45
CA VAL A 6 3.90 21.47 -1.57
C VAL A 6 3.58 19.99 -1.68
N LEU A 7 4.60 19.18 -1.98
CA LEU A 7 4.52 17.72 -1.88
C LEU A 7 5.14 17.26 -0.56
N ALA A 8 4.35 16.58 0.27
CA ALA A 8 4.83 15.88 1.44
C ALA A 8 4.83 14.37 1.16
N VAL A 9 5.99 13.72 1.31
CA VAL A 9 6.15 12.27 1.14
C VAL A 9 6.38 11.64 2.50
N LEU A 10 5.55 10.66 2.86
CA LEU A 10 5.68 9.88 4.08
C LEU A 10 6.06 8.45 3.70
N SER A 11 7.25 8.02 4.11
CA SER A 11 7.71 6.63 3.95
C SER A 11 7.59 5.89 5.27
N LEU A 12 6.99 4.69 5.25
CA LEU A 12 6.81 3.85 6.43
C LEU A 12 7.92 2.78 6.49
N SER A 13 8.85 2.92 7.43
CA SER A 13 9.86 1.89 7.71
C SER A 13 9.28 0.73 8.52
N GLY A 14 9.77 -0.50 8.32
CA GLY A 14 9.46 -1.64 9.19
C GLY A 14 8.55 -2.73 8.62
N GLY A 15 8.29 -2.71 7.30
CA GLY A 15 7.59 -3.79 6.62
C GLY A 15 6.07 -3.74 6.77
N ASN A 16 5.45 -2.75 6.12
CA ASN A 16 4.00 -2.67 6.06
C ASN A 16 3.42 -3.89 5.31
N ASP A 17 2.46 -4.58 5.94
CA ASP A 17 1.66 -5.58 5.24
C ASP A 17 0.63 -4.89 4.32
N GLY A 18 1.01 -4.73 3.05
CA GLY A 18 0.16 -4.08 2.06
C GLY A 18 -1.19 -4.77 1.85
N LEU A 19 -1.24 -6.11 1.94
CA LEU A 19 -2.48 -6.88 1.78
C LEU A 19 -3.41 -6.79 3.00
N ASN A 20 -2.91 -6.37 4.17
CA ASN A 20 -3.76 -6.00 5.30
C ASN A 20 -4.03 -4.49 5.37
N THR A 21 -3.26 -3.66 4.66
CA THR A 21 -3.49 -2.22 4.57
C THR A 21 -4.61 -1.92 3.58
N VAL A 22 -4.55 -2.53 2.39
CA VAL A 22 -5.60 -2.53 1.36
C VAL A 22 -5.97 -3.98 1.06
N ILE A 23 -7.12 -4.39 1.59
CA ILE A 23 -7.54 -5.76 1.74
C ILE A 23 -8.41 -6.17 0.56
N PRO A 24 -8.02 -7.17 -0.26
CA PRO A 24 -8.89 -7.78 -1.26
C PRO A 24 -9.89 -8.74 -0.61
N TYR A 25 -10.81 -8.21 0.19
CA TYR A 25 -11.60 -8.95 1.18
C TYR A 25 -12.66 -9.89 0.58
N THR A 26 -12.98 -9.74 -0.70
CA THR A 26 -13.85 -10.65 -1.45
C THR A 26 -13.09 -11.71 -2.24
N ASN A 27 -11.76 -11.64 -2.31
CA ASN A 27 -10.95 -12.63 -3.00
C ASN A 27 -10.72 -13.86 -2.10
N PRO A 28 -11.15 -15.08 -2.49
CA PRO A 28 -10.97 -16.28 -1.68
C PRO A 28 -9.50 -16.60 -1.40
N LEU A 29 -8.59 -16.30 -2.34
CA LEU A 29 -7.15 -16.55 -2.18
C LEU A 29 -6.55 -15.77 -1.02
N TYR A 30 -7.09 -14.58 -0.71
CA TYR A 30 -6.64 -13.82 0.46
C TYR A 30 -6.92 -14.59 1.76
N ARG A 31 -8.06 -15.27 1.85
CA ARG A 31 -8.40 -16.11 3.01
C ARG A 31 -7.53 -17.36 3.05
N ASP A 32 -7.43 -18.05 1.91
CA ASP A 32 -6.76 -19.34 1.80
C ASP A 32 -5.26 -19.23 2.12
N TYR A 33 -4.61 -18.16 1.64
CA TYR A 33 -3.19 -17.92 1.89
C TYR A 33 -2.89 -17.13 3.17
N ARG A 34 -3.91 -16.69 3.93
CA ARG A 34 -3.72 -15.93 5.18
C ARG A 34 -4.56 -16.47 6.34
N PRO A 35 -4.45 -17.76 6.69
CA PRO A 35 -5.29 -18.38 7.72
C PRO A 35 -5.15 -17.73 9.10
N VAL A 36 -4.00 -17.12 9.41
CA VAL A 36 -3.73 -16.46 10.70
C VAL A 36 -3.80 -14.93 10.59
N LEU A 37 -3.38 -14.37 9.46
CA LEU A 37 -3.22 -12.93 9.27
C LEU A 37 -4.43 -12.25 8.62
N GLY A 38 -5.32 -13.03 8.01
CA GLY A 38 -6.47 -12.51 7.25
C GLY A 38 -7.46 -11.78 8.15
N ILE A 39 -7.93 -10.62 7.68
CA ILE A 39 -8.92 -9.82 8.40
C ILE A 39 -10.33 -10.30 8.05
N PRO A 40 -11.20 -10.54 9.05
CA PRO A 40 -12.60 -10.90 8.80
C PRO A 40 -13.31 -9.83 7.97
N ALA A 41 -14.08 -10.25 6.97
CA ALA A 41 -14.72 -9.35 6.01
C ALA A 41 -15.66 -8.33 6.67
N ASP A 42 -16.30 -8.68 7.79
CA ASP A 42 -17.17 -7.81 8.59
C ASP A 42 -16.41 -6.72 9.37
N LYS A 43 -15.08 -6.83 9.48
CA LYS A 43 -14.21 -5.83 10.09
C LYS A 43 -13.57 -4.89 9.08
N VAL A 44 -13.58 -5.26 7.80
CA VAL A 44 -12.99 -4.47 6.72
C VAL A 44 -13.83 -3.22 6.46
N ILE A 45 -13.16 -2.09 6.22
CA ILE A 45 -13.81 -0.84 5.81
C ILE A 45 -13.88 -0.83 4.28
N PRO A 46 -15.04 -1.08 3.65
CA PRO A 46 -15.11 -1.25 2.20
C PRO A 46 -14.79 0.05 1.47
N LEU A 47 -13.93 -0.02 0.46
CA LEU A 47 -13.67 1.07 -0.49
C LEU A 47 -14.50 0.91 -1.76
N ASN A 48 -14.65 -0.33 -2.23
CA ASN A 48 -15.51 -0.74 -3.32
C ASN A 48 -15.93 -2.22 -3.11
N ASN A 49 -16.42 -2.90 -4.15
CA ASN A 49 -16.89 -4.30 -4.05
C ASN A 49 -15.77 -5.35 -3.93
N GLU A 50 -14.50 -4.94 -3.98
CA GLU A 50 -13.34 -5.84 -4.02
C GLU A 50 -12.31 -5.53 -2.94
N LEU A 51 -12.08 -4.23 -2.68
CA LEU A 51 -11.04 -3.69 -1.83
C LEU A 51 -11.61 -2.97 -0.63
N GLY A 52 -10.92 -3.05 0.50
CA GLY A 52 -11.23 -2.30 1.71
C GLY A 52 -9.99 -1.95 2.51
N LEU A 53 -10.13 -1.08 3.51
CA LEU A 53 -9.06 -0.68 4.40
C LEU A 53 -9.06 -1.51 5.69
N TYR A 54 -7.89 -1.57 6.32
CA TYR A 54 -7.75 -2.10 7.68
C TYR A 54 -8.65 -1.33 8.68
N PRO A 55 -9.18 -1.98 9.74
CA PRO A 55 -10.12 -1.35 10.68
C PRO A 55 -9.66 -0.02 11.29
N THR A 56 -8.36 0.13 11.58
CA THR A 56 -7.83 1.36 12.20
C THR A 56 -7.62 2.51 11.20
N MET A 57 -7.75 2.25 9.89
CA MET A 57 -7.59 3.25 8.84
C MET A 57 -8.88 3.99 8.49
N GLY A 58 -9.94 3.83 9.31
CA GLY A 58 -11.21 4.55 9.15
C GLY A 58 -11.11 6.06 8.90
N PRO A 59 -10.18 6.81 9.53
CA PRO A 59 -9.99 8.23 9.25
C PRO A 59 -9.70 8.58 7.77
N LEU A 60 -9.21 7.63 6.96
CA LEU A 60 -8.93 7.83 5.54
C LEU A 60 -10.17 7.67 4.64
N LYS A 61 -11.20 6.94 5.09
CA LYS A 61 -12.37 6.60 4.28
C LYS A 61 -13.10 7.83 3.74
N LYS A 62 -13.22 8.89 4.54
CA LYS A 62 -13.83 10.16 4.09
C LYS A 62 -13.14 10.74 2.85
N TYR A 63 -11.82 10.65 2.76
CA TYR A 63 -11.08 11.19 1.63
C TYR A 63 -11.24 10.32 0.39
N TRP A 64 -11.41 9.01 0.55
CA TRP A 64 -11.79 8.12 -0.54
C TRP A 64 -13.16 8.51 -1.11
N ASP A 65 -14.15 8.65 -0.23
CA ASP A 65 -15.53 8.99 -0.61
C ASP A 65 -15.64 10.36 -1.29
N GLU A 66 -14.77 11.31 -0.89
CA GLU A 66 -14.66 12.63 -1.51
C GLU A 66 -13.82 12.66 -2.80
N GLY A 67 -13.24 11.53 -3.24
CA GLY A 67 -12.35 11.47 -4.41
C GLY A 67 -10.99 12.15 -4.19
N LYS A 68 -10.57 12.33 -2.93
CA LYS A 68 -9.32 12.99 -2.51
C LYS A 68 -8.24 12.02 -2.03
N LEU A 69 -8.50 10.71 -2.09
CA LEU A 69 -7.54 9.65 -1.81
C LEU A 69 -7.44 8.74 -3.03
N ALA A 70 -6.20 8.48 -3.46
CA ALA A 70 -5.89 7.49 -4.48
C ALA A 70 -5.03 6.37 -3.86
N ILE A 71 -5.24 5.15 -4.35
CA ILE A 71 -4.48 3.96 -3.94
C ILE A 71 -3.91 3.33 -5.20
N PHE A 72 -2.61 3.06 -5.18
CA PHE A 72 -1.89 2.42 -6.28
C PHE A 72 -1.41 1.05 -5.80
N LEU A 73 -1.93 -0.01 -6.41
CA LEU A 73 -1.58 -1.39 -6.09
C LEU A 73 -0.59 -1.96 -7.11
N GLY A 74 0.18 -2.97 -6.70
CA GLY A 74 1.10 -3.67 -7.60
C GLY A 74 2.33 -2.86 -8.00
N ILE A 75 2.71 -1.84 -7.22
CA ILE A 75 3.89 -1.03 -7.49
C ILE A 75 5.14 -1.81 -7.07
N GLY A 76 6.10 -1.90 -7.99
CA GLY A 76 7.37 -2.59 -7.82
C GLY A 76 8.25 -2.39 -9.05
N TYR A 77 9.33 -3.17 -9.13
CA TYR A 77 10.27 -3.16 -10.24
C TYR A 77 10.50 -4.59 -10.76
N PRO A 78 10.89 -4.77 -12.04
CA PRO A 78 11.19 -6.09 -12.59
C PRO A 78 12.32 -6.78 -11.81
N HIS A 79 12.25 -8.11 -11.70
CA HIS A 79 13.28 -8.92 -11.02
C HIS A 79 13.60 -8.42 -9.59
N PRO A 80 12.64 -8.50 -8.64
CA PRO A 80 12.78 -7.92 -7.31
C PRO A 80 14.02 -8.44 -6.57
N SER A 81 14.75 -7.53 -5.92
CA SER A 81 15.89 -7.90 -5.08
C SER A 81 15.40 -8.48 -3.75
N TYR A 82 15.93 -9.63 -3.36
CA TYR A 82 15.68 -10.19 -2.03
C TYR A 82 16.51 -9.53 -0.92
N SER A 83 17.43 -8.62 -1.27
CA SER A 83 18.17 -7.82 -0.30
C SER A 83 17.36 -6.61 0.12
N HIS A 84 17.16 -6.45 1.43
CA HIS A 84 16.50 -5.28 2.01
C HIS A 84 17.23 -3.98 1.63
N PHE A 85 18.57 -3.95 1.74
CA PHE A 85 19.39 -2.78 1.44
C PHE A 85 19.31 -2.39 -0.03
N ARG A 86 19.46 -3.37 -0.93
CA ARG A 86 19.37 -3.09 -2.37
C ARG A 86 17.97 -2.68 -2.79
N SER A 87 16.93 -3.30 -2.25
CA SER A 87 15.54 -2.87 -2.52
C SER A 87 15.31 -1.42 -2.13
N MET A 88 15.77 -0.98 -0.95
CA MET A 88 15.64 0.42 -0.52
C MET A 88 16.39 1.38 -1.46
N ASP A 89 17.61 1.04 -1.84
CA ASP A 89 18.41 1.83 -2.79
C ASP A 89 17.68 2.03 -4.13
N ILE A 90 17.13 0.95 -4.71
CA ILE A 90 16.35 1.01 -5.96
C ILE A 90 15.13 1.94 -5.79
N TRP A 91 14.38 1.83 -4.69
CA TRP A 91 13.20 2.67 -4.45
C TRP A 91 13.54 4.14 -4.25
N HIS A 92 14.70 4.46 -3.68
CA HIS A 92 15.12 5.84 -3.44
C HIS A 92 15.76 6.49 -4.67
N THR A 93 16.46 5.72 -5.49
CA THR A 93 17.22 6.24 -6.65
C THR A 93 16.52 6.00 -7.98
N CYS A 94 15.52 5.12 -8.02
CA CYS A 94 14.89 4.61 -9.24
C CYS A 94 15.85 3.86 -10.18
N GLU A 95 16.97 3.33 -9.68
CA GLU A 95 17.99 2.61 -10.46
C GLU A 95 17.98 1.10 -10.18
N PRO A 96 17.17 0.29 -10.89
CA PRO A 96 17.04 -1.15 -10.65
C PRO A 96 18.27 -1.96 -11.10
N ASP A 97 18.94 -1.52 -12.17
CA ASP A 97 19.99 -2.28 -12.85
C ASP A 97 21.40 -1.91 -12.37
N THR A 98 21.57 -0.70 -11.85
CA THR A 98 22.86 -0.18 -11.34
C THR A 98 22.74 0.30 -9.90
N ILE A 99 23.85 0.31 -9.15
CA ILE A 99 23.87 0.90 -7.80
C ILE A 99 23.65 2.41 -7.95
N GLY A 100 22.67 2.94 -7.21
CA GLY A 100 22.39 4.37 -7.21
C GLY A 100 23.60 5.15 -6.69
N VAL A 101 23.91 6.28 -7.35
CA VAL A 101 24.98 7.22 -6.94
C VAL A 101 24.49 8.21 -5.91
#